data_AF-A0A1Y0FXW9-F1
#
_entry.id   AF-A0A1Y0FXW9-F1
#
_cell.length_a   1.000
_cell.length_b   1.000
_cell.length_c   1.000
_cell.angle_alpha   90.00
_cell.angle_beta   90.00
_cell.angle_gamma   90.00
#
_symmetry.space_group_name_H-M   'P 1'
#
loop_
_entity.id
_entity.type
_entity.pdbx_description
1 polymer ?
#
loop_
_entity_poly.entity_id
_entity_poly.type
_entity_poly.pdbx_seq_one_letter_code
_entity_poly.pdbx_strand_id
1 'polypeptide(L)' 'MGDSHLFLVSYILNNQPKTAEIPTEADRVSVDQARVYLEALHAVSSSNDISDIQVMGIHHHRPHQTPGHYQQQE' A
#
# COMPACT_ATOMS: atom_id res chain seq x y z
N MET A 1 12.98 -16.15 -15.09
CA MET A 1 12.86 -15.84 -13.65
C MET A 1 11.68 -14.91 -13.53
N GLY A 2 10.63 -15.27 -12.79
CA GLY A 2 9.46 -14.41 -12.63
C GLY A 2 9.82 -13.21 -11.76
N ASP A 3 9.62 -12.00 -12.27
CA ASP A 3 9.79 -10.77 -11.51
C ASP A 3 8.69 -10.72 -10.44
N SER A 4 9.07 -11.03 -9.19
CA SER A 4 8.16 -10.87 -8.06
C SER A 4 8.11 -9.40 -7.68
N HIS A 5 7.00 -8.75 -8.03
CA HIS A 5 6.72 -7.36 -7.71
C HIS A 5 6.06 -7.27 -6.34
N LEU A 6 6.60 -6.41 -5.48
CA LEU A 6 6.01 -6.14 -4.16
C LEU A 6 5.24 -4.82 -4.24
N PHE A 7 3.98 -4.81 -3.80
CA PHE A 7 3.17 -3.59 -3.71
C PHE A 7 2.86 -3.31 -2.25
N LEU A 8 3.13 -2.08 -1.82
CA LEU A 8 2.72 -1.58 -0.52
C LEU A 8 1.33 -0.95 -0.65
N VAL A 9 0.39 -1.43 0.12
CA VAL A 9 -0.96 -0.88 0.19
C VAL A 9 -1.12 -0.17 1.52
N SER A 10 -1.37 1.14 1.49
CA SER A 10 -1.76 1.92 2.66
C SER A 10 -3.28 2.04 2.70
N TYR A 11 -3.89 1.87 3.87
CA TYR A 11 -5.34 1.95 4.05
C TYR A 11 -5.67 2.30 5.50
N ILE A 12 -6.87 2.83 5.72
CA ILE A 12 -7.41 3.06 7.06
C ILE A 12 -8.33 1.89 7.38
N LEU A 13 -7.99 1.15 8.44
CA LEU A 13 -8.83 0.09 9.01
C LEU A 13 -9.28 0.50 10.41
N ASN A 14 -10.59 0.53 10.67
CA ASN A 14 -11.13 0.91 11.99
C ASN A 14 -10.56 2.25 12.49
N ASN A 15 -10.52 3.25 11.62
CA ASN A 15 -9.95 4.57 11.92
C ASN A 15 -8.45 4.57 12.28
N GLN A 16 -7.73 3.47 12.01
CA GLN A 16 -6.29 3.36 12.20
C GLN A 16 -5.57 3.19 10.85
N PRO A 17 -4.49 3.97 10.60
CA PRO A 17 -3.69 3.79 9.41
C PRO A 17 -2.93 2.45 9.50
N LYS A 18 -3.05 1.64 8.46
CA LYS A 18 -2.37 0.36 8.31
C LYS A 18 -1.74 0.26 6.94
N THR A 19 -0.71 -0.56 6.86
CA THR A 19 -0.05 -0.92 5.62
C THR A 19 -0.04 -2.44 5.46
N ALA A 20 -0.12 -2.92 4.23
CA ALA A 20 -0.01 -4.33 3.89
C ALA A 20 0.83 -4.48 2.63
N GLU A 21 1.64 -5.52 2.59
CA GLU A 21 2.50 -5.83 1.45
C GLU A 21 1.87 -6.97 0.65
N ILE A 22 1.63 -6.72 -0.64
CA ILE A 22 1.06 -7.70 -1.55
C ILE A 22 2.16 -8.16 -2.50
N PRO A 23 2.72 -9.37 -2.31
CA PRO A 23 3.59 -9.97 -3.30
C PRO A 23 2.76 -10.44 -4.49
N THR A 24 3.10 -10.00 -5.69
CA THR A 24 2.46 -10.43 -6.93
C THR A 24 3.48 -10.58 -8.04
N GLU A 25 3.18 -11.45 -9.00
CA GLU A 25 3.96 -11.55 -10.24
C GLU A 25 3.45 -10.58 -11.32
N ALA A 26 2.38 -9.83 -11.00
CA ALA A 26 1.82 -8.82 -11.90
C ALA A 26 2.58 -7.50 -11.81
N ASP A 27 2.78 -6.84 -12.96
CA ASP A 27 3.39 -5.51 -13.07
C ASP A 27 2.58 -4.41 -12.35
N ARG A 28 1.28 -4.65 -12.06
CA ARG A 28 0.38 -3.67 -11.45
C ARG A 28 -0.65 -4.32 -10.52
N VAL A 29 -0.85 -3.71 -9.36
CA VAL A 29 -1.99 -3.98 -8.46
C VAL A 29 -2.94 -2.79 -8.49
N SER A 30 -4.23 -3.08 -8.67
CA SER A 30 -5.29 -2.06 -8.61
C SER A 30 -5.88 -1.97 -7.19
N VAL A 31 -6.48 -0.83 -6.86
CA VAL A 31 -7.13 -0.60 -5.57
C VAL A 31 -8.19 -1.67 -5.24
N ASP A 32 -8.95 -2.12 -6.24
CA ASP A 32 -9.95 -3.18 -6.09
C ASP A 32 -9.33 -4.53 -5.69
N GLN A 33 -8.26 -4.94 -6.36
CA GLN A 33 -7.50 -6.14 -6.02
C GLN A 33 -6.89 -6.06 -4.61
N ALA A 34 -6.33 -4.89 -4.28
CA ALA A 34 -5.82 -4.63 -2.95
C ALA A 34 -6.94 -4.72 -1.89
N ARG A 35 -8.12 -4.17 -2.18
CA ARG A 35 -9.28 -4.23 -1.27
C ARG A 35 -9.70 -5.67 -0.99
N VAL A 36 -9.89 -6.48 -2.03
CA VAL A 36 -10.24 -7.91 -1.88
C VAL A 36 -9.20 -8.65 -1.05
N TYR A 37 -7.92 -8.37 -1.29
CA TYR A 37 -6.83 -8.94 -0.50
C TYR A 37 -6.88 -8.52 0.98
N LEU A 38 -7.13 -7.23 1.25
CA LEU A 38 -7.25 -6.70 2.61
C LEU A 38 -8.48 -7.25 3.34
N GLU A 39 -9.61 -7.37 2.65
CA GLU A 39 -10.84 -7.96 3.18
C GLU A 39 -10.59 -9.42 3.58
N ALA A 40 -9.92 -10.19 2.73
CA ALA A 40 -9.52 -11.56 3.02
C ALA A 40 -8.49 -11.65 4.17
N LEU A 41 -7.51 -10.74 4.22
CA LEU A 41 -6.46 -10.72 5.23
C LEU A 41 -7.00 -10.44 6.64
N HIS A 42 -7.90 -9.46 6.77
CA HIS A 42 -8.48 -9.09 8.07
C HIS A 42 -9.76 -9.86 8.40
N ALA A 43 -10.22 -10.73 7.49
CA ALA A 43 -11.52 -11.41 7.57
C ALA A 43 -12.67 -10.44 7.89
N VAL A 44 -12.58 -9.21 7.38
CA VAL A 44 -13.61 -8.19 7.59
C VAL A 44 -14.74 -8.41 6.59
N SER A 45 -15.93 -8.65 7.12
CA SER A 45 -17.15 -8.81 6.31
C SER A 45 -17.69 -7.49 5.79
N SER A 46 -17.24 -6.37 6.38
CA SER A 46 -17.73 -5.03 6.09
C SER A 46 -16.68 -4.22 5.33
N SER A 47 -16.95 -4.02 4.05
CA SER A 47 -16.21 -3.11 3.18
C SER A 47 -16.12 -1.67 3.75
N ASN A 48 -16.98 -1.31 4.70
CA ASN A 48 -16.98 0.01 5.36
C ASN A 48 -15.85 0.19 6.39
N ASP A 49 -15.20 -0.89 6.84
CA ASP A 49 -14.08 -0.83 7.78
C ASP A 49 -12.78 -0.39 7.13
N ILE A 50 -12.64 -0.64 5.82
CA ILE A 50 -11.44 -0.32 5.02
C ILE A 50 -11.73 0.86 4.10
N SER A 51 -11.03 1.96 4.32
CA SER A 51 -11.13 3.20 3.54
C SER A 51 -9.74 3.75 3.18
N ASP A 52 -9.71 4.76 2.30
CA ASP A 52 -8.47 5.44 1.88
C ASP A 52 -7.38 4.47 1.37
N ILE A 53 -7.77 3.51 0.53
CA ILE A 53 -6.85 2.50 0.00
C ILE A 53 -5.97 3.15 -1.08
N GLN A 54 -4.68 3.23 -0.81
CA GLN A 54 -3.65 3.63 -1.76
C GLN A 54 -2.73 2.45 -2.05
N VAL A 55 -2.55 2.15 -3.35
CA VAL A 55 -1.62 1.12 -3.81
C VAL A 55 -0.37 1.80 -4.33
N MET A 56 0.77 1.49 -3.73
CA MET A 56 2.09 1.97 -4.13
C MET A 56 2.92 0.77 -4.59
N GLY A 57 3.34 0.77 -5.85
CA GLY A 57 4.31 -0.21 -6.32
C GLY A 57 5.64 0.03 -5.63
N ILE A 58 6.13 -0.95 -4.86
CA ILE A 58 7.53 -0.98 -4.44
C ILE A 58 8.33 -1.45 -5.66
N HIS A 59 8.48 -0.55 -6.63
CA HIS A 59 9.64 -0.63 -7.49
C HIS A 59 10.82 -0.39 -6.58
N HIS A 60 11.75 -1.35 -6.56
CA HIS A 60 12.98 -1.32 -5.77
C HIS A 60 13.93 -0.20 -6.29
N HIS A 61 13.44 1.03 -6.44
CA HIS A 61 14.25 2.22 -6.58
C HIS A 61 14.55 2.70 -5.16
N ARG A 62 15.83 2.56 -4.84
CA ARG A 62 16.53 2.80 -3.57
C ARG A 62 16.20 4.14 -2.87
N PRO A 63 16.63 4.27 -1.59
CA PRO A 63 15.99 5.06 -0.54
C PRO A 63 16.30 6.57 -0.67
N HIS A 64 15.64 7.36 0.18
CA HIS A 64 15.74 8.81 0.35
C HIS A 64 14.74 9.63 -0.46
N GLN A 65 13.54 9.80 0.08
CA GLN A 65 12.97 11.14 0.21
C GLN A 65 11.84 11.09 1.24
N THR A 66 12.21 11.14 2.51
CA THR A 66 11.41 11.86 3.50
C THR A 66 11.30 13.32 2.99
N PRO A 67 10.10 13.86 2.67
CA PRO A 67 9.94 15.28 2.41
C PRO A 67 9.98 16.00 3.76
N GLY A 68 11.18 16.07 4.33
CA GLY A 68 11.43 16.67 5.63
C GLY A 68 12.76 17.38 5.58
N HIS A 69 12.87 18.43 4.76
CA HIS A 69 13.84 19.52 4.95
C HIS A 69 13.58 20.66 3.96
N TYR A 70 12.50 21.41 4.18
CA TYR A 70 12.54 22.85 3.85
C TYR A 70 13.19 23.55 5.04
N GLN A 71 14.51 23.42 5.19
CA GLN A 71 15.26 24.48 5.86
C GLN A 71 15.35 25.62 4.85
N GLN A 72 14.36 26.51 4.92
CA GLN A 72 14.50 27.87 4.39
C GLN A 72 15.74 28.45 5.09
N GLN A 73 16.85 28.56 4.36
CA GLN A 73 18.00 29.31 4.85
C GLN A 73 17.68 30.79 4.70
N GLU A 74 17.92 31.52 5.80
CA GLU A 74 17.80 32.97 5.97
C GLU A 74 18.68 33.77 5.00
#